data_AF-A0A672ZN85-F1
#
_entry.id   AF-A0A672ZN85-F1
#
_cell.length_a   1.000
_cell.length_b   1.000
_cell.length_c   1.000
_cell.angle_alpha   90.00
_cell.angle_beta   90.00
_cell.angle_gamma   90.00
#
_symmetry.space_group_name_H-M   'P 1'
#
loop_
_entity.id
_entity.type
_entity.pdbx_description
1 polymer ?
#
loop_
_entity_poly.entity_id
_entity_poly.type
_entity_poly.pdbx_seq_one_letter_code
_entity_poly.pdbx_strand_id
1 'polypeptide(L)'
;MSKQSDHGKRNDSSQMKALLSPGDSKSCPKENTEKHDKQRTNTCEASFSSSSSSSSSSRCVQGGGSGQVESEWRRHREDVTVSLQDLKRLPQCNIRLGHLAFSRTHTVLIDVDIYNCERQLRAQDGRDIWQSNFVKMPCSMSSVINKTGFTMQTERKLRWTVIAKQLAKLAKKPSATVEDVEEAIMKYNPKYKGQWSFDALSSFVKCIPKTENYFSPLFPKIAALALNLPGYIKKAIPLLQRGHTASITMSQVQIACLLANAFFCTFPHRNTSGPNAEYHNYPSINFTSLFGNWSERKKEKLRAIMHYFNVVTNDDTKPTGLVTFERRFLKNTDIPNWRGSQELMPKLYVTSHGTIENDGTGMLQVDFASHWIGGGVLSSGLVQEEILFLMNPELIVSRLFTEKLGDNECLIITGSQQFSIYSGFSDSFEWAGPHADHLKRDEWARLQRQILAIDALHFRHRGEQYNMIKVTRELNKAYCGFKGHGHDEPDIATGKWGCGAFNGDPQLKALIQLMAAAKAKRGMALFTFGDRKLEEDLQQIYSLLVQKEVTVGKLYELLEDYCSDVHRQRGSHMELFDFIGNTVGGHRSLL
;
A
#
# COMPACT_ATOMS: atom_id res chain seq x y z
N MET A 1 31.86 -17.13 -31.30
CA MET A 1 30.77 -16.13 -31.32
C MET A 1 29.91 -16.37 -30.09
N SER A 2 30.13 -15.55 -29.05
CA SER A 2 29.74 -15.81 -27.67
C SER A 2 28.32 -15.32 -27.35
N LYS A 3 27.54 -16.15 -26.66
CA LYS A 3 26.23 -15.85 -26.08
C LYS A 3 26.45 -15.16 -24.73
N GLN A 4 25.90 -13.96 -24.53
CA GLN A 4 25.86 -13.30 -23.24
C GLN A 4 24.51 -13.59 -22.57
N SER A 5 24.57 -14.32 -21.46
CA SER A 5 23.48 -14.60 -20.53
C SER A 5 23.34 -13.44 -19.54
N ASP A 6 22.15 -12.84 -19.49
CA ASP A 6 21.81 -11.79 -18.54
C ASP A 6 21.40 -12.45 -17.20
N HIS A 7 22.29 -12.36 -16.20
CA HIS A 7 22.05 -12.85 -14.85
C HIS A 7 21.32 -11.79 -14.03
N GLY A 8 20.10 -12.12 -13.60
CA GLY A 8 19.34 -11.36 -12.62
C GLY A 8 20.13 -11.15 -11.33
N LYS A 9 20.49 -9.90 -11.05
CA LYS A 9 21.12 -9.51 -9.79
C LYS A 9 20.10 -9.64 -8.66
N ARG A 10 20.47 -10.39 -7.62
CA ARG A 10 19.82 -10.39 -6.31
C ARG A 10 19.95 -8.99 -5.72
N ASN A 11 18.83 -8.40 -5.32
CA ASN A 11 18.82 -7.22 -4.45
C ASN A 11 19.35 -7.66 -3.08
N ASP A 12 20.46 -7.07 -2.66
CA ASP A 12 21.03 -7.22 -1.33
C ASP A 12 20.21 -6.36 -0.35
N SER A 13 19.45 -7.02 0.53
CA SER A 13 18.54 -6.38 1.49
C SER A 13 19.25 -5.81 2.73
N SER A 14 20.57 -5.97 2.85
CA SER A 14 21.33 -5.47 4.00
C SER A 14 21.30 -3.94 4.13
N GLN A 15 21.17 -3.21 3.01
CA GLN A 15 21.08 -1.73 3.01
C GLN A 15 19.68 -1.21 3.39
N MET A 16 18.62 -2.02 3.27
CA MET A 16 17.25 -1.62 3.62
C MET A 16 16.99 -1.66 5.13
N LYS A 17 17.77 -2.44 5.88
CA LYS A 17 17.65 -2.58 7.34
C LYS A 17 17.98 -1.29 8.09
N ALA A 18 18.85 -0.45 7.53
CA ALA A 18 19.29 0.80 8.18
C ALA A 18 18.32 1.98 7.98
N LEU A 19 17.43 1.93 6.98
CA LEU A 19 16.57 3.07 6.62
C LEU A 19 15.15 2.98 7.18
N LEU A 20 14.71 1.79 7.60
CA LEU A 20 13.31 1.49 7.96
C LEU A 20 13.14 0.53 9.15
N SER A 21 14.19 0.21 9.92
CA SER A 21 14.09 -0.64 11.12
C SER A 21 14.68 0.06 12.36
N PRO A 22 14.12 -0.14 13.56
CA PRO A 22 14.73 0.30 14.81
C PRO A 22 16.10 -0.37 14.97
N GLY A 23 17.15 0.43 15.14
CA GLY A 23 18.50 -0.08 15.40
C GLY A 23 18.65 -0.50 16.86
N ASP A 24 18.60 -1.80 17.14
CA ASP A 24 19.01 -2.32 18.44
C ASP A 24 20.53 -2.26 18.57
N SER A 25 21.01 -1.38 19.43
CA SER A 25 22.41 -1.26 19.79
C SER A 25 22.74 -2.09 21.04
N LYS A 26 23.80 -2.89 20.90
CA LYS A 26 24.72 -3.41 21.94
C LYS A 26 24.33 -4.69 22.69
N SER A 27 24.80 -5.80 22.10
CA SER A 27 25.24 -7.00 22.79
C SER A 27 26.41 -6.74 23.75
N CYS A 28 26.36 -7.31 24.95
CA CYS A 28 27.52 -7.61 25.81
C CYS A 28 27.36 -9.03 26.42
N PRO A 29 28.46 -9.69 26.84
CA PRO A 29 28.64 -11.13 26.64
C PRO A 29 28.08 -12.02 27.75
N LYS A 30 27.90 -13.28 27.38
CA LYS A 30 27.56 -14.43 28.24
C LYS A 30 28.62 -14.67 29.30
N GLU A 31 28.19 -14.89 30.54
CA GLU A 31 28.91 -15.72 31.52
C GLU A 31 28.01 -16.89 31.97
N ASN A 32 28.62 -18.07 31.99
CA ASN A 32 28.05 -19.33 32.43
C ASN A 32 27.96 -19.38 33.97
N THR A 33 26.89 -19.97 34.50
CA THR A 33 27.01 -20.85 35.69
C THR A 33 25.79 -21.77 35.81
N GLU A 34 26.06 -23.01 36.20
CA GLU A 34 25.17 -24.17 36.26
C GLU A 34 24.21 -24.17 37.48
N LYS A 35 23.08 -24.89 37.30
CA LYS A 35 22.34 -25.77 38.23
C LYS A 35 21.98 -25.28 39.65
N HIS A 36 20.66 -25.20 39.96
CA HIS A 36 19.91 -26.25 40.68
C HIS A 36 18.46 -25.83 41.00
N ASP A 37 17.54 -26.76 40.70
CA ASP A 37 16.37 -27.21 41.46
C ASP A 37 15.18 -26.33 41.94
N LYS A 38 14.01 -26.98 41.75
CA LYS A 38 12.75 -27.01 42.54
C LYS A 38 11.64 -25.97 42.36
N GLN A 39 10.59 -26.49 41.71
CA GLN A 39 9.20 -26.62 42.18
C GLN A 39 8.38 -25.37 42.59
N ARG A 40 7.25 -25.28 41.86
CA ARG A 40 5.85 -25.15 42.30
C ARG A 40 5.23 -23.75 42.49
N THR A 41 4.12 -23.63 41.75
CA THR A 41 2.78 -23.11 42.10
C THR A 41 2.50 -21.61 42.08
N ASN A 42 1.64 -21.28 41.11
CA ASN A 42 0.36 -20.57 41.20
C ASN A 42 0.29 -19.07 41.55
N THR A 43 -0.47 -18.37 40.68
CA THR A 43 -1.48 -17.32 40.96
C THR A 43 -0.96 -16.04 41.63
N CYS A 44 -1.41 -14.82 41.37
CA CYS A 44 -2.43 -14.20 40.53
C CYS A 44 -2.08 -12.69 40.53
N GLU A 45 -2.80 -11.92 39.73
CA GLU A 45 -3.34 -10.55 39.97
C GLU A 45 -2.88 -9.82 41.27
N ALA A 46 -2.64 -8.52 41.33
CA ALA A 46 -2.85 -7.37 40.45
C ALA A 46 -2.26 -6.11 41.12
N SER A 47 -2.32 -4.99 40.39
CA SER A 47 -2.73 -3.65 40.87
C SER A 47 -1.86 -2.83 41.86
N PHE A 48 -1.50 -1.63 41.37
CA PHE A 48 -1.40 -0.33 42.06
C PHE A 48 -0.36 -0.23 43.21
N SER A 49 0.38 0.86 43.45
CA SER A 49 0.14 2.29 43.30
C SER A 49 1.43 3.08 43.53
N SER A 50 1.43 4.29 42.97
CA SER A 50 2.23 5.48 43.29
C SER A 50 2.73 5.65 44.73
N SER A 51 3.97 6.10 44.86
CA SER A 51 4.39 6.98 45.96
C SER A 51 5.40 8.02 45.46
N SER A 52 5.03 9.28 45.67
CA SER A 52 5.83 10.48 45.53
C SER A 52 6.81 10.62 46.69
N SER A 53 8.04 11.06 46.42
CA SER A 53 8.86 11.73 47.44
C SER A 53 9.69 12.86 46.83
N SER A 54 9.67 13.96 47.54
CA SER A 54 10.16 15.29 47.20
C SER A 54 11.59 15.51 47.69
N SER A 55 12.36 16.19 46.84
CA SER A 55 13.39 17.21 47.10
C SER A 55 14.39 17.04 48.24
N SER A 56 15.68 17.04 47.88
CA SER A 56 16.72 17.71 48.67
C SER A 56 17.67 18.47 47.74
N SER A 57 17.91 19.71 48.13
CA SER A 57 18.67 20.75 47.44
C SER A 57 20.12 20.79 47.93
N SER A 58 21.08 20.94 47.01
CA SER A 58 22.43 21.42 47.31
C SER A 58 22.87 22.42 46.25
N ARG A 59 23.19 23.64 46.70
CA ARG A 59 23.79 24.72 45.91
C ARG A 59 25.31 24.50 45.82
N CYS A 60 25.89 24.70 44.64
CA CYS A 60 27.24 25.24 44.50
C CYS A 60 27.35 26.13 43.25
N VAL A 61 28.33 27.04 43.33
CA VAL A 61 28.46 28.37 42.72
C VAL A 61 28.80 28.38 41.22
N GLN A 62 28.45 29.51 40.58
CA GLN A 62 28.55 29.90 39.17
C GLN A 62 29.94 29.79 38.52
N GLY A 63 29.94 29.44 37.24
CA GLY A 63 30.92 29.87 36.22
C GLY A 63 30.13 30.40 35.01
N GLY A 64 30.31 31.68 34.67
CA GLY A 64 29.51 32.40 33.69
C GLY A 64 29.99 32.24 32.24
N GLY A 65 29.11 32.65 31.31
CA GLY A 65 29.50 33.16 30.00
C GLY A 65 29.26 32.25 28.79
N SER A 66 28.01 31.83 28.51
CA SER A 66 27.54 31.45 27.15
C SER A 66 26.03 31.15 27.08
N GLY A 67 25.35 30.93 28.21
CA GLY A 67 23.98 30.40 28.25
C GLY A 67 22.81 31.37 28.01
N GLN A 68 23.04 32.66 27.74
CA GLN A 68 21.91 33.60 27.53
C GLN A 68 21.32 33.52 26.12
N VAL A 69 22.14 33.29 25.09
CA VAL A 69 21.61 33.11 23.72
C VAL A 69 20.91 31.75 23.61
N GLU A 70 21.49 30.69 24.16
CA GLU A 70 20.94 29.32 24.13
C GLU A 70 19.62 29.15 24.92
N SER A 71 19.41 29.96 25.96
CA SER A 71 18.20 29.91 26.80
C SER A 71 17.02 30.71 26.23
N GLU A 72 17.26 31.70 25.36
CA GLU A 72 16.21 32.37 24.60
C GLU A 72 15.67 31.49 23.46
N TRP A 73 16.52 30.70 22.78
CA TRP A 73 16.08 29.72 21.78
C TRP A 73 15.20 28.59 22.34
N ARG A 74 15.36 28.25 23.63
CA ARG A 74 14.56 27.19 24.29
C ARG A 74 13.22 27.68 24.84
N ARG A 75 13.06 28.99 25.11
CA ARG A 75 11.83 29.55 25.69
C ARG A 75 10.74 29.91 24.69
N HIS A 76 11.08 30.04 23.40
CA HIS A 76 10.11 30.21 22.31
C HIS A 76 9.74 28.90 21.58
N ARG A 77 10.07 27.73 22.15
CA ARG A 77 9.55 26.42 21.71
C ARG A 77 8.11 26.21 22.16
N GLU A 78 7.21 27.13 21.82
CA GLU A 78 5.81 26.72 21.67
C GLU A 78 5.76 25.88 20.40
N ASP A 79 5.37 24.61 20.56
CA ASP A 79 5.47 23.56 19.55
C ASP A 79 4.67 23.96 18.30
N VAL A 80 5.36 24.33 17.22
CA VAL A 80 4.73 24.71 15.94
C VAL A 80 4.05 23.49 15.30
N THR A 81 4.48 22.28 15.69
CA THR A 81 3.83 21.04 15.28
C THR A 81 2.54 20.81 16.06
N VAL A 82 1.56 20.20 15.38
CA VAL A 82 0.26 19.90 15.99
C VAL A 82 0.27 18.50 16.60
N SER A 83 -0.62 18.23 17.55
CA SER A 83 -0.84 16.87 18.01
C SER A 83 -1.55 16.05 16.93
N LEU A 84 -1.32 14.73 16.91
CA LEU A 84 -1.97 13.81 15.96
C LEU A 84 -3.52 13.89 16.04
N GLN A 85 -4.08 14.27 17.18
CA GLN A 85 -5.52 14.43 17.38
C GLN A 85 -6.11 15.70 16.73
N ASP A 86 -5.26 16.68 16.42
CA ASP A 86 -5.67 17.95 15.81
C ASP A 86 -5.83 17.84 14.28
N LEU A 87 -5.39 16.71 13.71
CA LEU A 87 -5.51 16.37 12.31
C LEU A 87 -6.87 15.72 12.03
N LYS A 88 -7.50 16.18 10.95
CA LYS A 88 -8.85 15.79 10.55
C LYS A 88 -8.89 14.34 10.07
N ARG A 89 -9.92 13.61 10.48
CA ARG A 89 -10.20 12.22 10.06
C ARG A 89 -11.57 12.14 9.39
N LEU A 90 -11.81 11.09 8.60
CA LEU A 90 -13.04 10.84 7.86
C LEU A 90 -14.31 10.97 8.72
N PRO A 91 -14.39 10.47 9.97
CA PRO A 91 -15.57 10.65 10.80
C PRO A 91 -15.89 12.12 11.15
N GLN A 92 -14.91 13.01 11.04
CA GLN A 92 -15.05 14.45 11.31
C GLN A 92 -15.35 15.25 10.04
N CYS A 93 -15.27 14.62 8.86
CA CYS A 93 -15.54 15.28 7.58
C CYS A 93 -17.04 15.23 7.30
N ASN A 94 -17.65 16.37 6.96
CA ASN A 94 -19.04 16.51 6.55
C ASN A 94 -19.22 16.14 5.07
N ILE A 95 -18.86 14.91 4.71
CA ILE A 95 -19.00 14.38 3.35
C ILE A 95 -20.38 13.74 3.23
N ARG A 96 -21.28 14.36 2.44
CA ARG A 96 -22.56 13.78 2.05
C ARG A 96 -22.39 13.11 0.68
N LEU A 97 -22.45 11.78 0.64
CA LEU A 97 -22.24 11.02 -0.59
C LEU A 97 -23.50 10.98 -1.45
N GLY A 98 -24.68 11.12 -0.83
CA GLY A 98 -25.95 11.00 -1.52
C GLY A 98 -26.21 9.56 -1.97
N HIS A 99 -27.23 9.37 -2.82
CA HIS A 99 -27.53 8.05 -3.35
C HIS A 99 -26.41 7.51 -4.23
N LEU A 100 -26.07 6.24 -4.05
CA LEU A 100 -25.13 5.57 -4.93
C LEU A 100 -25.78 5.45 -6.31
N ALA A 101 -25.14 6.00 -7.34
CA ALA A 101 -25.66 6.01 -8.70
C ALA A 101 -24.55 5.68 -9.70
N PHE A 102 -24.94 5.18 -10.87
CA PHE A 102 -24.01 5.06 -11.99
C PHE A 102 -23.80 6.42 -12.65
N SER A 103 -22.63 6.62 -13.25
CA SER A 103 -22.36 7.76 -14.13
C SER A 103 -21.45 7.32 -15.28
N ARG A 104 -21.16 8.22 -16.22
CA ARG A 104 -20.21 7.95 -17.32
C ARG A 104 -18.79 7.64 -16.80
N THR A 105 -18.45 8.14 -15.62
CA THR A 105 -17.13 7.97 -14.99
C THR A 105 -17.19 7.08 -13.75
N HIS A 106 -18.37 6.58 -13.36
CA HIS A 106 -18.54 5.75 -12.18
C HIS A 106 -19.34 4.50 -12.50
N THR A 107 -18.64 3.37 -12.59
CA THR A 107 -19.25 2.06 -12.76
C THR A 107 -19.59 1.45 -11.41
N VAL A 108 -20.86 1.13 -11.21
CA VAL A 108 -21.32 0.36 -10.04
C VAL A 108 -21.70 -1.05 -10.49
N LEU A 109 -21.17 -2.06 -9.78
CA LEU A 109 -21.37 -3.49 -10.07
C LEU A 109 -22.46 -4.15 -9.21
N ILE A 110 -23.11 -3.38 -8.34
CA ILE A 110 -24.31 -3.78 -7.62
C ILE A 110 -25.54 -3.03 -8.15
N ASP A 111 -26.72 -3.63 -7.97
CA ASP A 111 -27.99 -3.00 -8.30
C ASP A 111 -28.23 -1.80 -7.38
N VAL A 112 -28.17 -0.60 -7.95
CA VAL A 112 -28.25 0.65 -7.18
C VAL A 112 -29.67 0.93 -6.67
N ASP A 113 -30.70 0.49 -7.39
CA ASP A 113 -32.08 0.75 -6.99
C ASP A 113 -32.44 -0.13 -5.79
N ILE A 114 -32.13 -1.42 -5.87
CA ILE A 114 -32.29 -2.36 -4.75
C ILE A 114 -31.42 -1.94 -3.56
N TYR A 115 -30.19 -1.50 -3.80
CA TYR A 115 -29.32 -1.04 -2.72
C TYR A 115 -29.84 0.23 -2.03
N ASN A 116 -30.27 1.24 -2.81
CA ASN A 116 -30.75 2.50 -2.25
C ASN A 116 -32.09 2.34 -1.53
N CYS A 117 -32.97 1.44 -1.99
CA CYS A 117 -34.30 1.20 -1.39
C CYS A 117 -34.27 0.18 -0.24
N GLU A 118 -33.59 -0.95 -0.41
CA GLU A 118 -33.66 -2.10 0.50
C GLU A 118 -32.35 -2.35 1.27
N ARG A 119 -31.26 -1.63 0.95
CA ARG A 119 -29.91 -1.86 1.50
C ARG A 119 -29.39 -3.29 1.26
N GLN A 120 -29.89 -3.96 0.23
CA GLN A 120 -29.42 -5.28 -0.19
C GLN A 120 -28.35 -5.17 -1.27
N LEU A 121 -27.30 -5.98 -1.14
CA LEU A 121 -26.25 -6.11 -2.15
C LEU A 121 -26.63 -7.20 -3.15
N ARG A 122 -27.13 -6.80 -4.32
CA ARG A 122 -27.36 -7.70 -5.45
C ARG A 122 -26.47 -7.32 -6.62
N ALA A 123 -26.00 -8.32 -7.37
CA ALA A 123 -25.19 -8.08 -8.56
C ALA A 123 -26.00 -7.32 -9.62
N GLN A 124 -25.42 -6.25 -10.17
CA GLN A 124 -26.03 -5.49 -11.25
C GLN A 124 -26.09 -6.35 -12.51
N ASP A 125 -27.28 -6.53 -13.07
CA ASP A 125 -27.43 -7.18 -14.37
C ASP A 125 -26.75 -6.36 -15.47
N GLY A 126 -26.16 -7.06 -16.44
CA GLY A 126 -25.39 -6.46 -17.51
C GLY A 126 -25.15 -7.44 -18.65
N ARG A 127 -24.18 -7.13 -19.51
CA ARG A 127 -23.80 -7.98 -20.65
C ARG A 127 -22.32 -8.32 -20.58
N ASP A 128 -21.96 -9.49 -21.10
CA ASP A 128 -20.58 -9.87 -21.35
C ASP A 128 -19.95 -8.95 -22.40
N ILE A 129 -18.72 -8.48 -22.16
CA ILE A 129 -17.97 -7.63 -23.09
C ILE A 129 -16.55 -8.17 -23.20
N TRP A 130 -16.14 -8.50 -24.43
CA TRP A 130 -14.80 -8.98 -24.75
C TRP A 130 -14.08 -7.97 -25.65
N GLN A 131 -13.81 -6.78 -25.11
CA GLN A 131 -13.13 -5.67 -25.78
C GLN A 131 -11.89 -5.24 -24.99
N SER A 132 -11.00 -4.49 -25.63
CA SER A 132 -9.69 -4.09 -25.07
C SER A 132 -9.78 -3.14 -23.88
N ASN A 133 -10.90 -2.45 -23.69
CA ASN A 133 -11.15 -1.51 -22.59
C ASN A 133 -11.96 -2.14 -21.44
N PHE A 134 -12.21 -3.45 -21.47
CA PHE A 134 -12.88 -4.19 -20.40
C PHE A 134 -12.04 -5.37 -19.92
N VAL A 135 -12.29 -5.82 -18.69
CA VAL A 135 -11.73 -7.06 -18.18
C VAL A 135 -12.29 -8.24 -19.00
N LYS A 136 -11.40 -9.02 -19.60
CA LYS A 136 -11.75 -10.28 -20.25
C LYS A 136 -12.07 -11.36 -19.22
N MET A 137 -13.37 -11.56 -18.99
CA MET A 137 -13.86 -12.46 -17.94
C MET A 137 -13.62 -13.95 -18.29
N PRO A 138 -13.16 -14.78 -17.33
CA PRO A 138 -12.98 -16.22 -17.55
C PRO A 138 -14.23 -16.94 -18.07
N CYS A 139 -15.41 -16.47 -17.63
CA CYS A 139 -16.72 -17.00 -17.96
C CYS A 139 -17.33 -16.48 -19.28
N SER A 140 -16.63 -15.62 -20.02
CA SER A 140 -17.08 -15.12 -21.32
C SER A 140 -17.19 -16.24 -22.35
N MET A 141 -18.17 -16.13 -23.26
CA MET A 141 -18.30 -17.01 -24.43
C MET A 141 -17.14 -16.88 -25.41
N SER A 142 -16.38 -15.77 -25.34
CA SER A 142 -15.19 -15.53 -26.15
C SER A 142 -13.93 -16.18 -25.57
N SER A 143 -13.96 -16.58 -24.29
CA SER A 143 -12.87 -17.29 -23.60
C SER A 143 -12.83 -18.75 -24.04
N VAL A 144 -11.94 -19.09 -24.97
CA VAL A 144 -11.86 -20.43 -25.58
C VAL A 144 -10.48 -21.07 -25.43
N ILE A 145 -10.45 -22.40 -25.52
CA ILE A 145 -9.24 -23.21 -25.64
C ILE A 145 -9.29 -24.03 -26.92
N ASN A 146 -8.14 -24.18 -27.56
CA ASN A 146 -7.97 -25.03 -28.73
C ASN A 146 -7.44 -26.40 -28.28
N LYS A 147 -8.14 -27.48 -28.65
CA LYS A 147 -7.60 -28.83 -28.55
C LYS A 147 -7.17 -29.30 -29.94
N THR A 148 -5.91 -29.72 -30.06
CA THR A 148 -5.45 -30.52 -31.19
C THR A 148 -5.87 -31.97 -30.95
N GLY A 149 -6.80 -32.47 -31.77
CA GLY A 149 -7.18 -33.89 -31.80
C GLY A 149 -6.16 -34.75 -32.55
N PHE A 150 -6.35 -36.07 -32.51
CA PHE A 150 -5.56 -37.04 -33.30
C PHE A 150 -5.80 -36.89 -34.81
N THR A 151 -7.00 -36.47 -35.21
CA THR A 151 -7.28 -35.89 -36.52
C THR A 151 -6.95 -34.40 -36.44
N MET A 152 -6.27 -33.82 -37.44
CA MET A 152 -5.80 -32.42 -37.43
C MET A 152 -6.92 -31.34 -37.42
N GLN A 153 -8.10 -31.64 -36.87
CA GLN A 153 -9.17 -30.69 -36.62
C GLN A 153 -9.00 -30.05 -35.23
N THR A 154 -8.99 -28.72 -35.21
CA THR A 154 -8.89 -27.95 -33.97
C THR A 154 -10.29 -27.77 -33.39
N GLU A 155 -10.66 -28.52 -32.35
CA GLU A 155 -11.95 -28.34 -31.69
C GLU A 155 -11.86 -27.14 -30.72
N ARG A 156 -12.67 -26.11 -30.99
CA ARG A 156 -12.76 -24.91 -30.16
C ARG A 156 -13.74 -25.17 -29.01
N LYS A 157 -13.23 -25.22 -27.78
CA LYS A 157 -14.04 -25.45 -26.58
C LYS A 157 -14.09 -24.19 -25.71
N LEU A 158 -15.26 -23.91 -25.12
CA LEU A 158 -15.39 -22.86 -24.10
C LEU A 158 -14.49 -23.18 -22.91
N ARG A 159 -13.59 -22.24 -22.58
CA ARG A 159 -12.62 -22.40 -21.50
C ARG A 159 -13.33 -22.48 -20.15
N TRP A 160 -14.39 -21.69 -19.96
CA TRP A 160 -15.18 -21.73 -18.72
C TRP A 160 -15.81 -23.09 -18.46
N THR A 161 -16.27 -23.83 -19.46
CA THR A 161 -16.79 -25.20 -19.26
C THR A 161 -15.75 -26.13 -18.64
N VAL A 162 -14.47 -25.94 -18.98
CA VAL A 162 -13.36 -26.71 -18.38
C VAL A 162 -13.06 -26.22 -16.98
N ILE A 163 -12.96 -24.89 -16.78
CA ILE A 163 -12.73 -24.26 -15.48
C ILE A 163 -13.83 -24.69 -14.49
N ALA A 164 -15.09 -24.43 -14.83
CA ALA A 164 -16.25 -24.75 -14.00
C ALA A 164 -16.31 -26.24 -13.64
N LYS A 165 -15.98 -27.15 -14.57
CA LYS A 165 -15.91 -28.59 -14.28
C LYS A 165 -14.84 -28.90 -13.21
N GLN A 166 -13.65 -28.31 -13.31
CA GLN A 166 -12.58 -28.56 -12.33
C GLN A 166 -12.90 -27.93 -10.97
N LEU A 167 -13.38 -26.67 -10.96
CA LEU A 167 -13.77 -25.99 -9.73
C LEU A 167 -14.93 -26.71 -9.04
N ALA A 168 -15.94 -27.17 -9.79
CA ALA A 168 -17.04 -27.96 -9.22
C ALA A 168 -16.58 -29.32 -8.66
N LYS A 169 -15.59 -29.96 -9.30
CA LYS A 169 -14.97 -31.20 -8.77
C LYS A 169 -14.29 -30.92 -7.42
N LEU A 170 -13.54 -29.82 -7.30
CA LEU A 170 -12.89 -29.42 -6.05
C LEU A 170 -13.90 -29.02 -4.98
N ALA A 171 -14.88 -28.18 -5.32
CA ALA A 171 -15.89 -27.64 -4.40
C ALA A 171 -16.75 -28.73 -3.74
N LYS A 172 -16.95 -29.88 -4.40
CA LYS A 172 -17.69 -31.02 -3.85
C LYS A 172 -16.90 -31.84 -2.83
N LYS A 173 -15.58 -31.64 -2.73
CA LYS A 173 -14.76 -32.38 -1.77
C LYS A 173 -14.90 -31.76 -0.38
N PRO A 174 -14.90 -32.56 0.70
CA PRO A 174 -14.78 -32.01 2.06
C PRO A 174 -13.39 -31.41 2.33
N SER A 175 -12.38 -31.86 1.59
CA SER A 175 -10.99 -31.43 1.71
C SER A 175 -10.25 -31.71 0.39
N ALA A 176 -9.28 -30.87 0.04
CA ALA A 176 -8.44 -31.02 -1.16
C ALA A 176 -6.96 -30.79 -0.82
N THR A 177 -6.06 -31.45 -1.54
CA THR A 177 -4.60 -31.24 -1.38
C THR A 177 -4.08 -30.16 -2.33
N VAL A 178 -2.80 -29.78 -2.20
CA VAL A 178 -2.17 -28.86 -3.15
C VAL A 178 -2.08 -29.47 -4.54
N GLU A 179 -1.87 -30.79 -4.63
CA GLU A 179 -1.84 -31.53 -5.89
C GLU A 179 -3.19 -31.50 -6.60
N ASP A 180 -4.31 -31.57 -5.86
CA ASP A 180 -5.64 -31.38 -6.42
C ASP A 180 -5.83 -29.99 -7.03
N VAL A 181 -5.35 -28.95 -6.34
CA VAL A 181 -5.39 -27.56 -6.79
C VAL A 181 -4.53 -27.37 -8.04
N GLU A 182 -3.31 -27.89 -8.04
CA GLU A 182 -2.39 -27.87 -9.19
C GLU A 182 -3.01 -28.60 -10.40
N GLU A 183 -3.54 -29.81 -10.21
CA GLU A 183 -4.16 -30.58 -11.29
C GLU A 183 -5.30 -29.78 -11.92
N ALA A 184 -6.18 -29.20 -11.10
CA ALA A 184 -7.28 -28.38 -11.57
C ALA A 184 -6.79 -27.19 -12.41
N ILE A 185 -5.82 -26.41 -11.89
CA ILE A 185 -5.27 -25.23 -12.58
C ILE A 185 -4.66 -25.61 -13.93
N MET A 186 -3.95 -26.74 -13.99
CA MET A 186 -3.26 -27.19 -15.20
C MET A 186 -4.20 -27.65 -16.30
N LYS A 187 -5.40 -28.16 -16.00
CA LYS A 187 -6.35 -28.61 -17.03
C LYS A 187 -6.80 -27.50 -17.98
N TYR A 188 -6.88 -26.25 -17.51
CA TYR A 188 -7.27 -25.09 -18.33
C TYR A 188 -6.11 -24.12 -18.60
N ASN A 189 -4.89 -24.49 -18.20
CA ASN A 189 -3.63 -23.80 -18.50
C ASN A 189 -2.54 -24.76 -19.04
N PRO A 190 -2.85 -25.70 -19.96
CA PRO A 190 -1.90 -26.76 -20.35
C PRO A 190 -0.60 -26.24 -20.99
N LYS A 191 -0.62 -25.04 -21.58
CA LYS A 191 0.56 -24.37 -22.17
C LYS A 191 1.69 -24.14 -21.14
N TYR A 192 1.35 -24.03 -19.86
CA TYR A 192 2.29 -23.70 -18.79
C TYR A 192 2.75 -24.95 -18.00
N LYS A 193 2.37 -26.15 -18.45
CA LYS A 193 2.83 -27.40 -17.86
C LYS A 193 4.36 -27.47 -17.92
N GLY A 194 4.99 -27.73 -16.77
CA GLY A 194 6.46 -27.72 -16.62
C GLY A 194 7.10 -26.33 -16.53
N GLN A 195 6.33 -25.25 -16.63
CA GLN A 195 6.82 -23.87 -16.44
C GLN A 195 6.37 -23.27 -15.11
N TRP A 196 5.12 -23.50 -14.72
CA TRP A 196 4.64 -23.08 -13.40
C TRP A 196 5.00 -24.12 -12.36
N SER A 197 5.46 -23.64 -11.21
CA SER A 197 5.73 -24.43 -10.02
C SER A 197 4.73 -24.11 -8.93
N PHE A 198 4.39 -25.12 -8.13
CA PHE A 198 3.55 -25.01 -6.93
C PHE A 198 4.32 -25.36 -5.65
N ASP A 199 5.65 -25.44 -5.74
CA ASP A 199 6.54 -25.81 -4.62
C ASP A 199 6.35 -24.93 -3.39
N ALA A 200 6.08 -23.64 -3.55
CA ALA A 200 5.89 -22.76 -2.42
C ALA A 200 4.57 -23.03 -1.71
N LEU A 201 3.48 -23.25 -2.46
CA LEU A 201 2.19 -23.64 -1.87
C LEU A 201 2.27 -25.01 -1.20
N SER A 202 2.96 -25.98 -1.83
CA SER A 202 3.17 -27.30 -1.26
C SER A 202 4.02 -27.27 0.01
N SER A 203 5.10 -26.49 0.02
CA SER A 203 5.97 -26.34 1.20
C SER A 203 5.26 -25.60 2.33
N PHE A 204 4.48 -24.57 2.01
CA PHE A 204 3.64 -23.83 2.94
C PHE A 204 2.70 -24.75 3.72
N VAL A 205 1.89 -25.56 3.03
CA VAL A 205 0.94 -26.48 3.68
C VAL A 205 1.68 -27.54 4.52
N LYS A 206 2.93 -27.87 4.21
CA LYS A 206 3.71 -28.83 5.01
C LYS A 206 4.34 -28.22 6.26
N CYS A 207 4.76 -26.96 6.20
CA CYS A 207 5.54 -26.33 7.28
C CYS A 207 4.69 -25.55 8.29
N ILE A 208 3.45 -25.18 7.97
CA ILE A 208 2.58 -24.46 8.91
C ILE A 208 2.09 -25.41 10.02
N PRO A 209 2.11 -24.97 11.30
CA PRO A 209 1.60 -25.76 12.42
C PRO A 209 0.19 -26.27 12.19
N LYS A 210 -0.10 -27.52 12.61
CA LYS A 210 -1.42 -28.16 12.40
C LYS A 210 -2.59 -27.34 12.96
N THR A 211 -2.36 -26.57 14.03
CA THR A 211 -3.35 -25.68 14.66
C THR A 211 -3.79 -24.53 13.75
N GLU A 212 -2.92 -24.07 12.85
CA GLU A 212 -3.19 -23.01 11.88
C GLU A 212 -3.49 -23.55 10.48
N ASN A 213 -3.31 -24.84 10.26
CA ASN A 213 -3.35 -25.47 8.95
C ASN A 213 -4.75 -25.99 8.60
N TYR A 214 -5.70 -25.06 8.47
CA TYR A 214 -7.07 -25.34 8.01
C TYR A 214 -7.20 -25.28 6.47
N PHE A 215 -6.10 -25.39 5.73
CA PHE A 215 -6.06 -25.08 4.30
C PHE A 215 -6.72 -26.13 3.42
N SER A 216 -6.57 -27.41 3.76
CA SER A 216 -7.17 -28.51 2.98
C SER A 216 -8.70 -28.42 2.88
N PRO A 217 -9.47 -28.15 3.96
CA PRO A 217 -10.91 -27.87 3.84
C PRO A 217 -11.23 -26.47 3.30
N LEU A 218 -10.26 -25.55 3.26
CA LEU A 218 -10.46 -24.21 2.70
C LEU A 218 -10.41 -24.20 1.16
N PHE A 219 -9.52 -24.98 0.51
CA PHE A 219 -9.44 -25.00 -0.96
C PHE A 219 -10.78 -25.30 -1.65
N PRO A 220 -11.59 -26.28 -1.22
CA PRO A 220 -12.95 -26.48 -1.75
C PRO A 220 -13.84 -25.25 -1.62
N LYS A 221 -13.78 -24.52 -0.50
CA LYS A 221 -14.58 -23.30 -0.28
C LYS A 221 -14.16 -22.18 -1.23
N ILE A 222 -12.85 -21.99 -1.45
CA ILE A 222 -12.34 -21.02 -2.44
C ILE A 222 -12.82 -21.42 -3.84
N ALA A 223 -12.81 -22.73 -4.17
CA ALA A 223 -13.28 -23.22 -5.47
C ALA A 223 -14.78 -22.98 -5.67
N ALA A 224 -15.59 -23.20 -4.63
CA ALA A 224 -17.02 -22.90 -4.63
C ALA A 224 -17.27 -21.40 -4.84
N LEU A 225 -16.53 -20.54 -4.15
CA LEU A 225 -16.61 -19.09 -4.35
C LEU A 225 -16.23 -18.68 -5.78
N ALA A 226 -15.14 -19.22 -6.33
CA ALA A 226 -14.70 -18.94 -7.70
C ALA A 226 -15.72 -19.40 -8.77
N LEU A 227 -16.38 -20.54 -8.55
CA LEU A 227 -17.40 -21.09 -9.46
C LEU A 227 -18.62 -20.17 -9.62
N ASN A 228 -18.95 -19.38 -8.59
CA ASN A 228 -20.07 -18.44 -8.60
C ASN A 228 -19.82 -17.15 -9.40
N LEU A 229 -18.67 -17.03 -10.08
CA LEU A 229 -18.29 -15.84 -10.85
C LEU A 229 -19.40 -15.30 -11.78
N PRO A 230 -20.09 -16.13 -12.60
CA PRO A 230 -21.14 -15.63 -13.48
C PRO A 230 -22.37 -15.09 -12.73
N GLY A 231 -22.58 -15.54 -11.48
CA GLY A 231 -23.67 -15.07 -10.63
C GLY A 231 -23.35 -13.73 -9.93
N TYR A 232 -22.10 -13.55 -9.51
CA TYR A 232 -21.66 -12.33 -8.82
C TYR A 232 -21.23 -11.20 -9.76
N ILE A 233 -20.64 -11.52 -10.92
CA ILE A 233 -20.15 -10.54 -11.90
C ILE A 233 -20.94 -10.68 -13.20
N LYS A 234 -22.09 -10.02 -13.25
CA LYS A 234 -22.98 -10.02 -14.43
C LYS A 234 -22.77 -8.83 -15.35
N LYS A 235 -22.22 -7.74 -14.80
CA LYS A 235 -21.87 -6.52 -15.55
C LYS A 235 -20.37 -6.48 -15.82
N ALA A 236 -20.02 -6.13 -17.05
CA ALA A 236 -18.62 -6.00 -17.46
C ALA A 236 -17.87 -4.95 -16.62
N ILE A 237 -16.63 -5.28 -16.27
CA ILE A 237 -15.75 -4.42 -15.48
C ILE A 237 -14.88 -3.62 -16.46
N PRO A 238 -15.04 -2.28 -16.56
CA PRO A 238 -14.17 -1.48 -17.40
C PRO A 238 -12.75 -1.48 -16.85
N LEU A 239 -11.77 -1.31 -17.72
CA LEU A 239 -10.40 -1.05 -17.29
C LEU A 239 -10.26 0.43 -16.92
N LEU A 240 -9.62 0.71 -15.79
CA LEU A 240 -9.17 2.04 -15.40
C LEU A 240 -7.91 2.39 -16.20
N GLN A 241 -8.12 2.89 -17.42
CA GLN A 241 -7.08 3.20 -18.41
C GLN A 241 -6.37 4.52 -18.11
N ARG A 242 -5.12 4.63 -18.57
CA ARG A 242 -4.32 5.87 -18.48
C ARG A 242 -5.02 7.05 -19.14
N GLY A 243 -4.82 8.24 -18.58
CA GLY A 243 -5.34 9.52 -19.07
C GLY A 243 -6.83 9.76 -18.78
N HIS A 244 -7.47 8.92 -17.99
CA HIS A 244 -8.91 9.01 -17.70
C HIS A 244 -9.18 8.93 -16.20
N THR A 245 -10.05 9.83 -15.71
CA THR A 245 -10.62 9.72 -14.36
C THR A 245 -11.85 8.83 -14.42
N ALA A 246 -11.84 7.75 -13.65
CA ALA A 246 -12.96 6.83 -13.55
C ALA A 246 -12.93 6.04 -12.23
N SER A 247 -14.11 5.59 -11.81
CA SER A 247 -14.32 4.85 -10.58
C SER A 247 -15.09 3.55 -10.80
N ILE A 248 -14.77 2.54 -10.00
CA ILE A 248 -15.50 1.27 -9.95
C ILE A 248 -15.89 1.00 -8.50
N THR A 249 -17.18 0.85 -8.22
CA THR A 249 -17.70 0.39 -6.93
C THR A 249 -18.23 -1.03 -7.06
N MET A 250 -17.78 -1.91 -6.17
CA MET A 250 -18.19 -3.31 -6.12
C MET A 250 -18.27 -3.80 -4.68
N SER A 251 -19.04 -4.85 -4.45
CA SER A 251 -19.16 -5.46 -3.13
C SER A 251 -17.93 -6.26 -2.75
N GLN A 252 -17.67 -6.40 -1.44
CA GLN A 252 -16.56 -7.21 -0.93
C GLN A 252 -16.69 -8.69 -1.36
N VAL A 253 -17.90 -9.23 -1.50
CA VAL A 253 -18.12 -10.59 -2.03
C VAL A 253 -17.77 -10.72 -3.53
N GLN A 254 -18.04 -9.68 -4.33
CA GLN A 254 -17.60 -9.63 -5.74
C GLN A 254 -16.07 -9.63 -5.84
N ILE A 255 -15.40 -8.86 -4.98
CA ILE A 255 -13.93 -8.84 -4.87
C ILE A 255 -13.40 -10.22 -4.48
N ALA A 256 -13.97 -10.84 -3.45
CA ALA A 256 -13.60 -12.18 -3.01
C ALA A 256 -13.75 -13.23 -4.12
N CYS A 257 -14.84 -13.16 -4.90
CA CYS A 257 -15.06 -14.04 -6.04
C CYS A 257 -14.02 -13.83 -7.17
N LEU A 258 -13.67 -12.58 -7.47
CA LEU A 258 -12.62 -12.25 -8.44
C LEU A 258 -11.24 -12.74 -7.96
N LEU A 259 -10.91 -12.56 -6.68
CA LEU A 259 -9.66 -13.04 -6.10
C LEU A 259 -9.60 -14.56 -5.99
N ALA A 260 -10.72 -15.24 -5.74
CA ALA A 260 -10.77 -16.70 -5.80
C ALA A 260 -10.48 -17.20 -7.24
N ASN A 261 -10.97 -16.49 -8.25
CA ASN A 261 -10.63 -16.76 -9.65
C ASN A 261 -9.17 -16.45 -10.00
N ALA A 262 -8.57 -15.44 -9.36
CA ALA A 262 -7.15 -15.12 -9.46
C ALA A 262 -6.27 -16.20 -8.80
N PHE A 263 -6.68 -16.70 -7.62
CA PHE A 263 -6.06 -17.82 -6.92
C PHE A 263 -6.03 -19.07 -7.82
N PHE A 264 -7.15 -19.43 -8.44
CA PHE A 264 -7.22 -20.53 -9.40
C PHE A 264 -6.70 -20.17 -10.81
N CYS A 265 -6.06 -19.02 -10.99
CA CYS A 265 -5.36 -18.63 -12.21
C CYS A 265 -6.22 -18.70 -13.49
N THR A 266 -7.48 -18.25 -13.37
CA THR A 266 -8.50 -18.40 -14.43
C THR A 266 -8.49 -17.26 -15.44
N PHE A 267 -7.97 -16.08 -15.10
CA PHE A 267 -8.03 -14.90 -15.99
C PHE A 267 -7.24 -15.13 -17.29
N PRO A 268 -7.89 -15.09 -18.47
CA PRO A 268 -7.25 -15.29 -19.77
C PRO A 268 -6.37 -14.09 -20.14
N HIS A 269 -5.38 -14.26 -21.01
CA HIS A 269 -4.47 -13.20 -21.48
C HIS A 269 -3.61 -12.51 -20.40
N ARG A 270 -3.66 -12.96 -19.14
CA ARG A 270 -2.94 -12.36 -17.99
C ARG A 270 -1.66 -13.10 -17.56
N ASN A 271 -1.21 -14.04 -18.37
CA ASN A 271 -0.10 -14.95 -18.03
C ASN A 271 1.14 -14.77 -18.94
N THR A 272 1.11 -13.79 -19.84
CA THR A 272 2.23 -13.48 -20.74
C THR A 272 2.67 -12.05 -20.47
N SER A 273 3.96 -11.86 -20.22
CA SER A 273 4.58 -10.59 -19.83
C SER A 273 5.37 -9.91 -20.97
N GLY A 274 5.34 -10.46 -22.18
CA GLY A 274 6.05 -9.89 -23.32
C GLY A 274 5.47 -8.53 -23.75
N PRO A 275 6.27 -7.64 -24.37
CA PRO A 275 5.81 -6.31 -24.79
C PRO A 275 4.61 -6.31 -25.74
N ASN A 276 4.44 -7.38 -26.52
CA ASN A 276 3.32 -7.54 -27.46
C ASN A 276 2.07 -8.17 -26.83
N ALA A 277 2.09 -8.45 -25.52
CA ALA A 277 0.92 -8.96 -24.82
C ALA A 277 -0.14 -7.85 -24.69
N GLU A 278 -1.41 -8.21 -24.87
CA GLU A 278 -2.53 -7.27 -24.74
C GLU A 278 -2.53 -6.52 -23.40
N TYR A 279 -2.28 -7.24 -22.31
CA TYR A 279 -2.23 -6.69 -20.95
C TYR A 279 -0.81 -6.34 -20.49
N HIS A 280 0.14 -6.09 -21.40
CA HIS A 280 1.53 -5.76 -21.01
C HIS A 280 1.61 -4.53 -20.10
N ASN A 281 0.66 -3.59 -20.18
CA ASN A 281 0.54 -2.40 -19.33
C ASN A 281 -0.35 -2.58 -18.08
N TYR A 282 -0.75 -3.81 -17.75
CA TYR A 282 -1.43 -4.13 -16.49
C TYR A 282 -0.57 -5.03 -15.58
N PRO A 283 -0.67 -4.91 -14.25
CA PRO A 283 0.01 -5.82 -13.33
C PRO A 283 -0.47 -7.26 -13.50
N SER A 284 0.29 -8.23 -12.99
CA SER A 284 -0.18 -9.62 -12.92
C SER A 284 -1.36 -9.74 -11.95
N ILE A 285 -2.33 -10.60 -12.25
CA ILE A 285 -3.45 -10.87 -11.34
C ILE A 285 -3.52 -12.33 -10.90
N ASN A 286 -3.16 -13.29 -11.76
CA ASN A 286 -3.17 -14.71 -11.40
C ASN A 286 -2.02 -15.03 -10.40
N PHE A 287 -2.29 -15.91 -9.44
CA PHE A 287 -1.41 -16.14 -8.27
C PHE A 287 -0.22 -17.08 -8.56
N THR A 288 0.01 -17.45 -9.82
CA THR A 288 1.02 -18.44 -10.24
C THR A 288 2.41 -18.16 -9.65
N SER A 289 2.83 -16.89 -9.64
CA SER A 289 4.14 -16.50 -9.11
C SER A 289 4.24 -16.59 -7.59
N LEU A 290 3.12 -16.55 -6.88
CA LEU A 290 3.05 -16.73 -5.43
C LEU A 290 3.16 -18.22 -5.05
N PHE A 291 2.70 -19.12 -5.91
CA PHE A 291 2.71 -20.57 -5.64
C PHE A 291 4.06 -21.25 -5.91
N GLY A 292 4.90 -20.67 -6.76
CA GLY A 292 6.23 -21.22 -7.07
C GLY A 292 7.36 -20.57 -6.27
N ASN A 293 8.59 -21.08 -6.40
CA ASN A 293 9.84 -20.53 -5.84
C ASN A 293 9.72 -20.19 -4.34
N TRP A 294 9.75 -21.21 -3.48
CA TRP A 294 9.66 -21.08 -2.03
C TRP A 294 10.60 -20.01 -1.44
N SER A 295 10.08 -19.30 -0.44
CA SER A 295 10.84 -18.41 0.45
C SER A 295 10.04 -18.15 1.72
N GLU A 296 10.71 -17.78 2.81
CA GLU A 296 10.03 -17.38 4.05
C GLU A 296 9.05 -16.23 3.83
N ARG A 297 9.38 -15.30 2.92
CA ARG A 297 8.45 -14.23 2.49
C ARG A 297 7.14 -14.80 1.95
N LYS A 298 7.20 -15.84 1.12
CA LYS A 298 5.99 -16.46 0.54
C LYS A 298 5.20 -17.26 1.56
N LYS A 299 5.86 -17.86 2.56
CA LYS A 299 5.19 -18.50 3.69
C LYS A 299 4.24 -17.51 4.36
N GLU A 300 4.75 -16.35 4.76
CA GLU A 300 3.96 -15.33 5.49
C GLU A 300 2.90 -14.67 4.61
N LYS A 301 3.20 -14.43 3.33
CA LYS A 301 2.20 -13.98 2.34
C LYS A 301 1.03 -14.96 2.23
N LEU A 302 1.33 -16.25 2.13
CA LEU A 302 0.31 -17.28 2.02
C LEU A 302 -0.52 -17.37 3.32
N ARG A 303 0.06 -17.19 4.52
CA ARG A 303 -0.72 -17.10 5.78
C ARG A 303 -1.78 -16.00 5.69
N ALA A 304 -1.38 -14.78 5.31
CA ALA A 304 -2.30 -13.64 5.19
C ALA A 304 -3.41 -13.88 4.14
N ILE A 305 -3.04 -14.35 2.95
CA ILE A 305 -3.98 -14.62 1.85
C ILE A 305 -4.96 -15.74 2.22
N MET A 306 -4.48 -16.83 2.84
CA MET A 306 -5.32 -17.94 3.25
C MET A 306 -6.27 -17.54 4.38
N HIS A 307 -5.81 -16.68 5.30
CA HIS A 307 -6.68 -16.13 6.34
C HIS A 307 -7.81 -15.27 5.73
N TYR A 308 -7.50 -14.40 4.76
CA TYR A 308 -8.53 -13.65 4.03
C TYR A 308 -9.58 -14.56 3.40
N PHE A 309 -9.15 -15.61 2.69
CA PHE A 309 -10.08 -16.56 2.10
C PHE A 309 -10.92 -17.31 3.14
N ASN A 310 -10.35 -17.62 4.30
CA ASN A 310 -11.10 -18.23 5.41
C ASN A 310 -12.22 -17.34 5.93
N VAL A 311 -11.95 -16.03 6.05
CA VAL A 311 -12.97 -15.05 6.47
C VAL A 311 -14.06 -14.89 5.41
N VAL A 312 -13.70 -14.63 4.16
CA VAL A 312 -14.71 -14.32 3.11
C VAL A 312 -15.51 -15.53 2.63
N THR A 313 -15.08 -16.76 2.94
CA THR A 313 -15.81 -18.00 2.62
C THR A 313 -16.58 -18.58 3.80
N ASN A 314 -16.51 -17.95 4.97
CA ASN A 314 -17.32 -18.33 6.13
C ASN A 314 -18.56 -17.42 6.20
N ASP A 315 -19.75 -18.02 6.25
CA ASP A 315 -21.01 -17.28 6.26
C ASP A 315 -21.17 -16.35 7.48
N ASP A 316 -20.55 -16.70 8.61
CA ASP A 316 -20.63 -15.91 9.85
C ASP A 316 -19.72 -14.67 9.83
N THR A 317 -18.69 -14.67 8.98
CA THR A 317 -17.66 -13.61 8.97
C THR A 317 -17.48 -12.95 7.61
N LYS A 318 -18.20 -13.40 6.57
CA LYS A 318 -18.09 -12.81 5.24
C LYS A 318 -18.48 -11.32 5.26
N PRO A 319 -17.66 -10.45 4.66
CA PRO A 319 -17.94 -9.03 4.66
C PRO A 319 -19.08 -8.67 3.70
N THR A 320 -19.90 -7.69 4.10
CA THR A 320 -21.13 -7.26 3.41
C THR A 320 -21.12 -5.80 2.97
N GLY A 321 -19.93 -5.22 2.81
CA GLY A 321 -19.77 -3.83 2.36
C GLY A 321 -19.44 -3.65 0.90
N LEU A 322 -19.16 -2.40 0.56
CA LEU A 322 -18.66 -1.97 -0.74
C LEU A 322 -17.22 -1.47 -0.64
N VAL A 323 -16.51 -1.52 -1.77
CA VAL A 323 -15.21 -0.88 -1.98
C VAL A 323 -15.26 -0.11 -3.28
N THR A 324 -14.69 1.10 -3.29
CA THR A 324 -14.57 1.95 -4.49
C THR A 324 -13.12 2.12 -4.87
N PHE A 325 -12.81 1.90 -6.14
CA PHE A 325 -11.50 2.12 -6.76
C PHE A 325 -11.62 3.30 -7.72
N GLU A 326 -10.97 4.42 -7.43
CA GLU A 326 -10.99 5.65 -8.22
C GLU A 326 -9.61 5.91 -8.81
N ARG A 327 -9.48 5.81 -10.13
CA ARG A 327 -8.31 6.36 -10.84
C ARG A 327 -8.53 7.84 -11.03
N ARG A 328 -7.61 8.68 -10.55
CA ARG A 328 -7.61 10.12 -10.84
C ARG A 328 -6.53 10.45 -11.86
N PHE A 329 -6.87 11.34 -12.78
CA PHE A 329 -5.94 11.93 -13.73
C PHE A 329 -5.92 13.46 -13.54
N LEU A 330 -4.76 13.99 -13.20
CA LEU A 330 -4.51 15.43 -13.08
C LEU A 330 -4.25 16.01 -14.48
N LYS A 331 -5.23 16.77 -14.98
CA LYS A 331 -5.10 17.44 -16.28
C LYS A 331 -4.03 18.53 -16.21
N ASN A 332 -3.42 18.84 -17.35
CA ASN A 332 -2.40 19.90 -17.42
C ASN A 332 -2.91 21.27 -16.94
N THR A 333 -4.20 21.57 -17.16
CA THR A 333 -4.86 22.79 -16.67
C THR A 333 -5.01 22.85 -15.16
N ASP A 334 -4.95 21.70 -14.48
CA ASP A 334 -5.09 21.57 -13.03
C ASP A 334 -3.73 21.51 -12.32
N ILE A 335 -2.62 21.46 -13.06
CA ILE A 335 -1.27 21.43 -12.49
C ILE A 335 -0.98 22.79 -11.84
N PRO A 336 -0.56 22.84 -10.57
CA PRO A 336 -0.21 24.07 -9.89
C PRO A 336 0.94 24.82 -10.58
N ASN A 337 0.85 26.15 -10.63
CA ASN A 337 2.03 26.98 -10.76
C ASN A 337 2.78 27.00 -9.41
N TRP A 338 3.71 26.06 -9.23
CA TRP A 338 4.45 25.88 -7.98
C TRP A 338 5.23 27.12 -7.57
N ARG A 339 5.99 27.72 -8.50
CA ARG A 339 6.78 28.93 -8.22
C ARG A 339 5.90 30.11 -7.82
N GLY A 340 4.72 30.25 -8.41
CA GLY A 340 3.77 31.33 -8.08
C GLY A 340 2.90 31.08 -6.85
N SER A 341 3.03 29.93 -6.18
CA SER A 341 2.14 29.50 -5.10
C SER A 341 2.33 30.33 -3.82
N GLN A 342 1.25 30.85 -3.25
CA GLN A 342 1.27 31.71 -2.04
C GLN A 342 0.83 30.96 -0.77
N GLU A 343 0.52 29.68 -0.89
CA GLU A 343 0.12 28.82 0.22
C GLU A 343 1.27 28.68 1.21
N LEU A 344 0.96 28.78 2.50
CA LEU A 344 1.90 28.55 3.59
C LEU A 344 1.94 27.05 3.94
N MET A 345 2.93 26.66 4.75
CA MET A 345 3.06 25.28 5.22
C MET A 345 1.79 24.82 5.96
N PRO A 346 1.31 23.59 5.73
CA PRO A 346 0.11 23.09 6.37
C PRO A 346 0.42 22.63 7.80
N LYS A 347 -0.62 22.31 8.59
CA LYS A 347 -0.43 21.63 9.87
C LYS A 347 0.40 20.36 9.68
N LEU A 348 1.45 20.20 10.48
CA LEU A 348 2.31 19.02 10.47
C LEU A 348 2.34 18.35 11.85
N TYR A 349 2.09 17.04 11.86
CA TYR A 349 2.50 16.13 12.91
C TYR A 349 3.62 15.26 12.35
N VAL A 350 4.74 15.13 13.05
CA VAL A 350 5.86 14.27 12.65
C VAL A 350 6.29 13.42 13.83
N THR A 351 6.55 12.14 13.58
CA THR A 351 6.97 11.21 14.63
C THR A 351 7.80 10.06 14.08
N SER A 352 8.76 9.56 14.87
CA SER A 352 9.47 8.32 14.58
C SER A 352 8.72 7.07 15.01
N HIS A 353 7.61 7.18 15.73
CA HIS A 353 6.87 6.04 16.25
C HIS A 353 5.52 5.89 15.53
N GLY A 354 4.93 4.70 15.61
CA GLY A 354 3.64 4.42 14.96
C GLY A 354 3.75 4.14 13.46
N THR A 355 2.61 3.85 12.85
CA THR A 355 2.49 3.48 11.45
C THR A 355 1.31 4.16 10.76
N ILE A 356 1.38 4.24 9.43
CA ILE A 356 0.34 4.90 8.60
C ILE A 356 -1.01 4.19 8.79
N GLU A 357 -1.00 2.85 8.75
CA GLU A 357 -2.21 2.04 8.78
C GLU A 357 -2.93 2.08 10.14
N ASN A 358 -2.18 2.18 11.25
CA ASN A 358 -2.74 2.18 12.61
C ASN A 358 -3.03 3.60 13.10
N ASP A 359 -2.01 4.45 13.22
CA ASP A 359 -2.11 5.79 13.80
C ASP A 359 -2.79 6.79 12.85
N GLY A 360 -2.63 6.57 11.55
CA GLY A 360 -3.33 7.28 10.48
C GLY A 360 -4.76 6.79 10.21
N THR A 361 -5.37 5.99 11.09
CA THR A 361 -6.72 5.46 10.89
C THR A 361 -7.75 6.57 10.62
N GLY A 362 -8.48 6.48 9.50
CA GLY A 362 -9.44 7.50 9.09
C GLY A 362 -8.82 8.75 8.46
N MET A 363 -7.49 8.83 8.31
CA MET A 363 -6.84 9.79 7.41
C MET A 363 -6.77 9.24 5.98
N LEU A 364 -6.28 10.04 5.04
CA LEU A 364 -5.86 9.54 3.73
C LEU A 364 -4.50 8.86 3.85
N GLN A 365 -4.50 7.54 3.87
CA GLN A 365 -3.31 6.71 4.09
C GLN A 365 -2.55 6.52 2.79
N VAL A 366 -1.29 6.97 2.75
CA VAL A 366 -0.47 6.87 1.54
C VAL A 366 0.14 5.46 1.42
N ASP A 367 -0.13 4.83 0.30
CA ASP A 367 0.56 3.65 -0.22
C ASP A 367 1.74 4.11 -1.08
N PHE A 368 2.96 3.68 -0.71
CA PHE A 368 4.21 3.96 -1.41
C PHE A 368 4.32 3.04 -2.64
N ALA A 369 3.41 3.28 -3.57
CA ALA A 369 3.07 2.34 -4.61
C ALA A 369 4.19 2.17 -5.65
N SER A 370 4.18 1.03 -6.33
CA SER A 370 4.74 0.90 -7.66
C SER A 370 3.79 1.52 -8.68
N HIS A 371 4.32 2.03 -9.80
CA HIS A 371 3.48 2.40 -10.93
C HIS A 371 2.70 1.19 -11.49
N TRP A 372 3.08 -0.04 -11.13
CA TRP A 372 2.25 -1.24 -11.24
C TRP A 372 1.60 -1.54 -9.89
N ILE A 373 0.35 -1.10 -9.70
CA ILE A 373 -0.32 -1.18 -8.40
C ILE A 373 -0.18 -2.54 -7.69
N GLY A 374 0.14 -2.53 -6.40
CA GLY A 374 0.42 -3.70 -5.57
C GLY A 374 1.80 -4.34 -5.82
N GLY A 375 2.66 -3.71 -6.63
CA GLY A 375 4.05 -4.10 -6.85
C GLY A 375 4.27 -5.61 -7.02
N GLY A 376 5.09 -6.17 -6.15
CA GLY A 376 5.44 -7.58 -6.07
C GLY A 376 4.58 -8.41 -5.11
N VAL A 377 3.35 -7.99 -4.78
CA VAL A 377 2.51 -8.68 -3.77
C VAL A 377 2.30 -10.16 -4.11
N LEU A 378 2.06 -10.48 -5.38
CA LEU A 378 1.91 -11.85 -5.89
C LEU A 378 3.24 -12.52 -6.30
N SER A 379 4.38 -11.94 -5.93
CA SER A 379 5.72 -12.48 -6.20
C SER A 379 6.62 -12.36 -4.96
N SER A 380 7.78 -11.68 -5.06
CA SER A 380 8.80 -11.61 -4.01
C SER A 380 8.83 -10.28 -3.22
N GLY A 381 8.13 -9.24 -3.70
CA GLY A 381 8.08 -7.93 -3.03
C GLY A 381 7.43 -8.03 -1.65
N LEU A 382 7.98 -7.38 -0.63
CA LEU A 382 7.45 -7.44 0.73
C LEU A 382 7.83 -6.17 1.53
N VAL A 383 7.67 -5.01 0.91
CA VAL A 383 7.86 -3.71 1.57
C VAL A 383 6.49 -3.08 1.86
N GLN A 384 6.42 -1.76 2.06
CA GLN A 384 5.20 -1.10 2.54
C GLN A 384 3.95 -1.39 1.67
N GLU A 385 4.03 -1.23 0.34
CA GLU A 385 2.91 -1.51 -0.57
C GLU A 385 2.42 -2.97 -0.46
N GLU A 386 3.34 -3.94 -0.55
CA GLU A 386 2.93 -5.35 -0.50
C GLU A 386 2.38 -5.76 0.86
N ILE A 387 2.95 -5.26 1.96
CA ILE A 387 2.44 -5.51 3.31
C ILE A 387 1.02 -4.96 3.43
N LEU A 388 0.77 -3.72 2.98
CA LEU A 388 -0.56 -3.12 2.98
C LEU A 388 -1.57 -3.97 2.21
N PHE A 389 -1.19 -4.48 1.03
CA PHE A 389 -2.03 -5.35 0.20
C PHE A 389 -2.23 -6.74 0.81
N LEU A 390 -1.34 -7.24 1.65
CA LEU A 390 -1.53 -8.52 2.37
C LEU A 390 -2.44 -8.35 3.58
N MET A 391 -2.35 -7.21 4.27
CA MET A 391 -3.24 -6.91 5.40
C MET A 391 -4.64 -6.53 4.92
N ASN A 392 -4.76 -5.97 3.71
CA ASN A 392 -6.01 -5.61 3.04
C ASN A 392 -6.12 -6.30 1.66
N PRO A 393 -6.33 -7.63 1.57
CA PRO A 393 -6.27 -8.35 0.29
C PRO A 393 -7.25 -7.90 -0.79
N GLU A 394 -8.32 -7.19 -0.42
CA GLU A 394 -9.25 -6.57 -1.37
C GLU A 394 -8.55 -5.59 -2.31
N LEU A 395 -7.42 -4.98 -1.91
CA LEU A 395 -6.62 -4.10 -2.76
C LEU A 395 -6.03 -4.83 -3.97
N ILE A 396 -5.74 -6.14 -3.86
CA ILE A 396 -5.13 -6.96 -4.93
C ILE A 396 -6.01 -6.97 -6.19
N VAL A 397 -7.33 -6.86 -6.04
CA VAL A 397 -8.25 -6.86 -7.19
C VAL A 397 -8.04 -5.66 -8.11
N SER A 398 -7.48 -4.56 -7.60
CA SER A 398 -7.15 -3.38 -8.42
C SER A 398 -6.20 -3.73 -9.58
N ARG A 399 -5.33 -4.74 -9.41
CA ARG A 399 -4.42 -5.27 -10.43
C ARG A 399 -5.16 -5.87 -11.62
N LEU A 400 -6.41 -6.27 -11.45
CA LEU A 400 -7.24 -6.84 -12.51
C LEU A 400 -7.59 -5.79 -13.57
N PHE A 401 -7.88 -4.55 -13.14
CA PHE A 401 -8.46 -3.53 -14.01
C PHE A 401 -7.70 -2.19 -14.04
N THR A 402 -6.64 -2.01 -13.26
CA THR A 402 -5.88 -0.75 -13.24
C THR A 402 -4.65 -0.85 -14.14
N GLU A 403 -4.61 -0.02 -15.20
CA GLU A 403 -3.42 0.12 -16.03
C GLU A 403 -2.30 0.77 -15.21
N LYS A 404 -1.02 0.56 -15.56
CA LYS A 404 0.10 1.23 -14.89
C LYS A 404 -0.14 2.75 -14.77
N LEU A 405 0.21 3.32 -13.63
CA LEU A 405 0.02 4.75 -13.36
C LEU A 405 1.02 5.58 -14.20
N GLY A 406 0.53 6.65 -14.82
CA GLY A 406 1.36 7.70 -15.41
C GLY A 406 1.72 8.77 -14.38
N ASP A 407 2.60 9.71 -14.75
CA ASP A 407 3.14 10.71 -13.83
C ASP A 407 2.10 11.65 -13.20
N ASN A 408 0.95 11.85 -13.86
CA ASN A 408 -0.13 12.72 -13.40
C ASN A 408 -1.35 11.91 -12.93
N GLU A 409 -1.14 10.70 -12.41
CA GLU A 409 -2.23 9.80 -12.04
C GLU A 409 -2.04 9.19 -10.65
N CYS A 410 -3.13 8.89 -9.97
CA CYS A 410 -3.12 8.09 -8.75
C CYS A 410 -4.31 7.13 -8.73
N LEU A 411 -4.29 6.19 -7.77
CA LEU A 411 -5.43 5.34 -7.47
C LEU A 411 -5.83 5.55 -6.01
N ILE A 412 -7.11 5.81 -5.77
CA ILE A 412 -7.67 5.92 -4.43
C ILE A 412 -8.64 4.78 -4.20
N ILE A 413 -8.48 4.09 -3.08
CA ILE A 413 -9.28 2.93 -2.72
C ILE A 413 -9.99 3.25 -1.40
N THR A 414 -11.32 3.25 -1.43
CA THR A 414 -12.17 3.57 -0.26
C THR A 414 -12.97 2.35 0.13
N GLY A 415 -12.90 1.96 1.40
CA GLY A 415 -13.75 0.91 1.96
C GLY A 415 -13.12 -0.46 2.14
N SER A 416 -11.82 -0.62 1.83
CA SER A 416 -11.14 -1.90 2.02
C SER A 416 -11.09 -2.28 3.50
N GLN A 417 -11.22 -3.57 3.79
CA GLN A 417 -11.11 -4.13 5.13
C GLN A 417 -9.70 -4.65 5.41
N GLN A 418 -9.23 -4.47 6.65
CA GLN A 418 -8.02 -5.12 7.15
C GLN A 418 -8.40 -6.47 7.76
N PHE A 419 -7.73 -7.54 7.33
CA PHE A 419 -8.00 -8.91 7.75
C PHE A 419 -6.93 -9.46 8.67
N SER A 420 -5.75 -8.85 8.72
CA SER A 420 -4.60 -9.41 9.42
C SER A 420 -3.80 -8.34 10.14
N ILE A 421 -3.09 -8.79 11.18
CA ILE A 421 -2.02 -8.06 11.85
C ILE A 421 -0.68 -8.68 11.48
N TYR A 422 0.37 -7.87 11.54
CA TYR A 422 1.72 -8.30 11.19
C TYR A 422 2.74 -7.70 12.17
N SER A 423 3.95 -8.25 12.13
CA SER A 423 5.14 -7.68 12.73
C SER A 423 6.29 -7.70 11.72
N GLY A 424 7.35 -6.94 12.01
CA GLY A 424 8.53 -6.88 11.17
C GLY A 424 8.32 -6.23 9.80
N PHE A 425 9.34 -6.29 8.95
CA PHE A 425 9.37 -5.61 7.66
C PHE A 425 10.32 -6.33 6.69
N SER A 426 9.97 -6.43 5.42
CA SER A 426 10.79 -7.12 4.41
C SER A 426 11.14 -8.56 4.82
N ASP A 427 12.39 -8.84 5.17
CA ASP A 427 12.84 -10.21 5.49
C ASP A 427 12.43 -10.64 6.90
N SER A 428 12.10 -9.71 7.79
CA SER A 428 11.59 -10.02 9.13
C SER A 428 10.07 -9.97 9.21
N PHE A 429 9.37 -9.73 8.10
CA PHE A 429 7.91 -9.70 8.08
C PHE A 429 7.36 -11.04 8.55
N GLU A 430 6.39 -10.99 9.46
CA GLU A 430 5.65 -12.14 9.95
C GLU A 430 4.16 -11.80 10.02
N TRP A 431 3.32 -12.72 9.56
CA TRP A 431 1.90 -12.67 9.83
C TRP A 431 1.65 -12.99 11.30
N ALA A 432 1.13 -12.03 12.05
CA ALA A 432 1.00 -12.12 13.50
C ALA A 432 -0.38 -12.61 13.96
N GLY A 433 -1.38 -12.62 13.07
CA GLY A 433 -2.72 -13.08 13.43
C GLY A 433 -3.87 -12.43 12.66
N PRO A 434 -5.11 -12.82 13.00
CA PRO A 434 -6.32 -12.18 12.49
C PRO A 434 -6.47 -10.74 13.00
N HIS A 435 -7.16 -9.90 12.23
CA HIS A 435 -7.58 -8.56 12.65
C HIS A 435 -9.10 -8.43 12.58
N ALA A 436 -9.70 -7.91 13.65
CA ALA A 436 -11.12 -7.55 13.68
C ALA A 436 -11.27 -6.06 13.36
N ASP A 437 -11.74 -5.77 12.15
CA ASP A 437 -11.91 -4.39 11.69
C ASP A 437 -13.23 -3.80 12.20
N HIS A 438 -13.13 -2.79 13.06
CA HIS A 438 -14.28 -2.14 13.70
C HIS A 438 -14.57 -0.75 13.12
N LEU A 439 -14.01 -0.41 11.96
CA LEU A 439 -14.30 0.87 11.33
C LEU A 439 -15.78 0.99 10.98
N LYS A 440 -16.31 2.19 11.20
CA LYS A 440 -17.67 2.53 10.77
C LYS A 440 -17.75 2.51 9.25
N ARG A 441 -18.95 2.30 8.73
CA ARG A 441 -19.24 2.38 7.30
C ARG A 441 -19.90 3.71 6.94
N ASP A 442 -19.61 4.20 5.74
CA ASP A 442 -20.26 5.39 5.17
C ASP A 442 -21.64 5.07 4.56
N GLU A 443 -22.29 6.08 3.96
CA GLU A 443 -23.61 5.97 3.33
C GLU A 443 -23.70 4.94 2.20
N TRP A 444 -22.55 4.56 1.63
CA TRP A 444 -22.40 3.53 0.60
C TRP A 444 -21.90 2.19 1.17
N ALA A 445 -21.98 1.99 2.48
CA ALA A 445 -21.52 0.78 3.18
C ALA A 445 -20.02 0.47 2.99
N ARG A 446 -19.20 1.49 2.69
CA ARG A 446 -17.73 1.36 2.60
C ARG A 446 -17.14 1.63 3.98
N LEU A 447 -16.15 0.85 4.42
CA LEU A 447 -15.42 1.20 5.64
C LEU A 447 -14.80 2.60 5.51
N GLN A 448 -14.77 3.35 6.60
CA GLN A 448 -14.16 4.69 6.66
C GLN A 448 -12.63 4.62 6.65
N ARG A 449 -12.08 4.03 5.59
CA ARG A 449 -10.67 3.92 5.26
C ARG A 449 -10.48 4.40 3.82
N GLN A 450 -9.49 5.26 3.62
CA GLN A 450 -9.06 5.71 2.29
C GLN A 450 -7.56 5.46 2.14
N ILE A 451 -7.21 4.71 1.11
CA ILE A 451 -5.83 4.41 0.74
C ILE A 451 -5.52 5.12 -0.59
N LEU A 452 -4.43 5.88 -0.63
CA LEU A 452 -3.94 6.59 -1.81
C LEU A 452 -2.66 5.94 -2.31
N ALA A 453 -2.70 5.32 -3.48
CA ALA A 453 -1.53 4.82 -4.18
C ALA A 453 -0.92 5.88 -5.10
N ILE A 454 0.31 6.29 -4.77
CA ILE A 454 1.15 7.18 -5.59
C ILE A 454 2.56 6.60 -5.74
N ASP A 455 3.03 6.49 -6.97
CA ASP A 455 4.37 5.95 -7.27
C ASP A 455 5.44 7.04 -7.30
N ALA A 456 6.52 6.84 -6.55
CA ALA A 456 7.72 7.68 -6.62
C ALA A 456 8.63 7.26 -7.79
N LEU A 457 9.51 8.15 -8.24
CA LEU A 457 10.57 7.78 -9.17
C LEU A 457 11.62 6.90 -8.47
N HIS A 458 12.14 5.93 -9.20
CA HIS A 458 13.27 5.11 -8.75
C HIS A 458 14.60 5.71 -9.23
N PHE A 459 15.48 6.09 -8.32
CA PHE A 459 16.77 6.71 -8.63
C PHE A 459 17.92 5.71 -8.52
N ARG A 460 18.67 5.51 -9.61
CA ARG A 460 19.88 4.67 -9.56
C ARG A 460 20.98 5.34 -8.74
N HIS A 461 21.18 6.63 -8.98
CA HIS A 461 22.08 7.46 -8.18
C HIS A 461 21.29 8.53 -7.44
N ARG A 462 21.51 8.67 -6.13
CA ARG A 462 20.75 9.58 -5.27
C ARG A 462 20.77 11.03 -5.78
N GLY A 463 21.89 11.50 -6.34
CA GLY A 463 22.02 12.86 -6.88
C GLY A 463 21.09 13.18 -8.06
N GLU A 464 20.59 12.16 -8.76
CA GLU A 464 19.70 12.33 -9.91
C GLU A 464 18.39 13.03 -9.57
N GLN A 465 17.95 12.97 -8.31
CA GLN A 465 16.67 13.53 -7.87
C GLN A 465 16.71 15.04 -7.68
N TYR A 466 17.90 15.63 -7.49
CA TYR A 466 18.09 17.08 -7.33
C TYR A 466 18.06 17.78 -8.69
N ASN A 467 17.04 17.49 -9.48
CA ASN A 467 16.76 18.07 -10.78
C ASN A 467 15.30 18.52 -10.79
N MET A 468 15.04 19.76 -11.16
CA MET A 468 13.71 20.35 -11.02
C MET A 468 12.63 19.70 -11.88
N ILE A 469 12.97 19.04 -12.98
CA ILE A 469 11.99 18.23 -13.75
C ILE A 469 11.49 17.06 -12.88
N LYS A 470 12.40 16.42 -12.15
CA LYS A 470 12.09 15.29 -11.26
C LYS A 470 11.40 15.76 -9.98
N VAL A 471 11.86 16.85 -9.36
CA VAL A 471 11.18 17.47 -8.20
C VAL A 471 9.73 17.83 -8.55
N THR A 472 9.51 18.49 -9.68
CA THR A 472 8.16 18.88 -10.13
C THR A 472 7.29 17.68 -10.49
N ARG A 473 7.87 16.61 -11.06
CA ARG A 473 7.14 15.35 -11.27
C ARG A 473 6.61 14.79 -9.95
N GLU A 474 7.45 14.72 -8.93
CA GLU A 474 7.07 14.18 -7.61
C GLU A 474 6.06 15.08 -6.89
N LEU A 475 6.19 16.41 -7.01
CA LEU A 475 5.20 17.39 -6.53
C LEU A 475 3.85 17.18 -7.19
N ASN A 476 3.80 17.07 -8.52
CA ASN A 476 2.56 16.85 -9.28
C ASN A 476 1.92 15.51 -8.92
N LYS A 477 2.72 14.46 -8.74
CA LYS A 477 2.26 13.12 -8.32
C LYS A 477 1.61 13.16 -6.94
N ALA A 478 2.29 13.74 -5.95
CA ALA A 478 1.76 13.88 -4.59
C ALA A 478 0.48 14.74 -4.60
N TYR A 479 0.49 15.88 -5.29
CA TYR A 479 -0.67 16.75 -5.41
C TYR A 479 -1.86 16.08 -6.11
N CYS A 480 -1.63 15.29 -7.17
CA CYS A 480 -2.69 14.51 -7.82
C CYS A 480 -3.44 13.62 -6.82
N GLY A 481 -2.73 13.02 -5.87
CA GLY A 481 -3.32 12.22 -4.81
C GLY A 481 -3.94 13.02 -3.68
N PHE A 482 -3.29 14.11 -3.27
CA PHE A 482 -3.72 14.90 -2.11
C PHE A 482 -4.88 15.85 -2.43
N LYS A 483 -5.03 16.27 -3.69
CA LYS A 483 -6.13 17.11 -4.16
C LYS A 483 -7.47 16.39 -3.92
N GLY A 484 -8.28 16.96 -3.02
CA GLY A 484 -9.65 16.53 -2.77
C GLY A 484 -10.65 17.09 -3.77
N HIS A 485 -11.90 16.64 -3.67
CA HIS A 485 -13.01 17.17 -4.47
C HIS A 485 -13.71 18.37 -3.80
N GLY A 486 -13.35 18.69 -2.54
CA GLY A 486 -13.91 19.80 -1.78
C GLY A 486 -13.01 20.26 -0.63
N HIS A 487 -13.56 21.11 0.25
CA HIS A 487 -12.83 21.73 1.37
C HIS A 487 -12.82 20.91 2.66
N ASP A 488 -13.58 19.81 2.72
CA ASP A 488 -13.77 19.03 3.94
C ASP A 488 -13.35 17.56 3.77
N GLU A 489 -12.08 17.38 3.49
CA GLU A 489 -11.42 16.08 3.29
C GLU A 489 -10.54 15.76 4.49
N PRO A 490 -10.28 14.47 4.80
CA PRO A 490 -9.43 14.10 5.93
C PRO A 490 -7.99 14.61 5.72
N ASP A 491 -7.18 14.67 6.76
CA ASP A 491 -5.75 14.95 6.62
C ASP A 491 -4.99 13.73 6.09
N ILE A 492 -3.70 13.91 5.79
CA ILE A 492 -2.88 12.91 5.09
C ILE A 492 -2.02 12.15 6.11
N ALA A 493 -1.99 10.82 6.05
CA ALA A 493 -1.04 10.00 6.78
C ALA A 493 -0.01 9.40 5.82
N THR A 494 1.25 9.78 5.95
CA THR A 494 2.34 9.40 5.03
C THR A 494 3.66 9.19 5.77
N GLY A 495 4.77 9.05 5.05
CA GLY A 495 6.11 8.89 5.63
C GLY A 495 7.20 9.01 4.58
N LYS A 496 8.19 8.11 4.66
CA LYS A 496 9.36 7.99 3.77
C LYS A 496 9.03 7.51 2.34
N TRP A 497 8.11 8.20 1.65
CA TRP A 497 7.65 7.88 0.30
C TRP A 497 8.80 7.86 -0.72
N GLY A 498 9.06 6.69 -1.30
CA GLY A 498 10.11 6.49 -2.31
C GLY A 498 11.55 6.46 -1.77
N CYS A 499 11.77 6.48 -0.45
CA CYS A 499 13.11 6.60 0.13
C CYS A 499 13.82 5.26 0.43
N GLY A 500 13.08 4.14 0.41
CA GLY A 500 13.66 2.80 0.59
C GLY A 500 14.17 2.23 -0.73
N ALA A 501 13.42 1.28 -1.30
CA ALA A 501 13.81 0.56 -2.52
C ALA A 501 14.05 1.49 -3.72
N PHE A 502 13.50 2.70 -3.70
CA PHE A 502 13.54 3.67 -4.80
C PHE A 502 14.61 4.76 -4.61
N ASN A 503 15.36 4.69 -3.50
CA ASN A 503 16.57 5.50 -3.26
C ASN A 503 16.34 7.03 -3.28
N GLY A 504 15.12 7.48 -2.96
CA GLY A 504 14.81 8.88 -2.74
C GLY A 504 15.41 9.43 -1.45
N ASP A 505 15.65 10.73 -1.41
CA ASP A 505 16.12 11.43 -0.23
C ASP A 505 14.96 11.80 0.70
N PRO A 506 14.94 11.33 1.97
CA PRO A 506 13.86 11.63 2.90
C PRO A 506 13.64 13.12 3.16
N GLN A 507 14.71 13.94 3.20
CA GLN A 507 14.56 15.39 3.42
C GLN A 507 13.80 16.04 2.26
N LEU A 508 14.26 15.80 1.03
CA LEU A 508 13.60 16.31 -0.18
C LEU A 508 12.16 15.79 -0.31
N LYS A 509 11.94 14.49 -0.07
CA LYS A 509 10.60 13.88 -0.17
C LYS A 509 9.64 14.40 0.91
N ALA A 510 10.11 14.73 2.11
CA ALA A 510 9.27 15.36 3.13
C ALA A 510 8.81 16.75 2.71
N LEU A 511 9.71 17.59 2.16
CA LEU A 511 9.35 18.93 1.68
C LEU A 511 8.41 18.89 0.47
N ILE A 512 8.65 17.97 -0.48
CA ILE A 512 7.75 17.76 -1.62
C ILE A 512 6.33 17.43 -1.14
N GLN A 513 6.20 16.54 -0.17
CA GLN A 513 4.89 16.17 0.39
C GLN A 513 4.25 17.33 1.15
N LEU A 514 5.01 18.09 1.94
CA LEU A 514 4.53 19.31 2.61
C LEU A 514 4.00 20.34 1.63
N MET A 515 4.73 20.62 0.55
CA MET A 515 4.34 21.56 -0.50
C MET A 515 3.05 21.12 -1.20
N ALA A 516 2.94 19.82 -1.54
CA ALA A 516 1.75 19.26 -2.14
C ALA A 516 0.54 19.29 -1.19
N ALA A 517 0.75 19.01 0.10
CA ALA A 517 -0.29 19.05 1.13
C ALA A 517 -0.77 20.48 1.39
N ALA A 518 0.14 21.46 1.46
CA ALA A 518 -0.18 22.89 1.52
C ALA A 518 -1.07 23.29 0.34
N LYS A 519 -0.68 22.93 -0.88
CA LYS A 519 -1.45 23.24 -2.08
C LYS A 519 -2.83 22.58 -2.08
N ALA A 520 -2.93 21.37 -1.55
CA ALA A 520 -4.18 20.65 -1.37
C ALA A 520 -5.01 21.14 -0.16
N LYS A 521 -4.46 22.04 0.66
CA LYS A 521 -5.06 22.58 1.89
C LYS A 521 -5.40 21.49 2.92
N ARG A 522 -4.47 20.56 3.14
CA ARG A 522 -4.63 19.43 4.07
C ARG A 522 -3.47 19.38 5.05
N GLY A 523 -3.76 19.09 6.30
CA GLY A 523 -2.75 18.74 7.29
C GLY A 523 -2.10 17.39 6.97
N MET A 524 -0.95 17.12 7.60
CA MET A 524 -0.15 15.93 7.33
C MET A 524 0.43 15.34 8.61
N ALA A 525 0.23 14.03 8.79
CA ALA A 525 0.98 13.18 9.70
C ALA A 525 2.10 12.48 8.91
N LEU A 526 3.36 12.69 9.31
CA LEU A 526 4.54 12.10 8.67
C LEU A 526 5.24 11.16 9.66
N PHE A 527 5.21 9.86 9.35
CA PHE A 527 5.87 8.81 10.12
C PHE A 527 7.27 8.54 9.54
N THR A 528 8.32 8.70 10.36
CA THR A 528 9.73 8.51 9.95
C THR A 528 10.26 7.10 10.19
N PHE A 529 9.45 6.23 10.80
CA PHE A 529 9.73 4.80 11.01
C PHE A 529 11.03 4.52 11.76
N GLY A 530 11.13 5.02 13.00
CA GLY A 530 12.27 4.86 13.91
C GLY A 530 13.40 5.88 13.71
N ASP A 531 13.31 6.73 12.69
CA ASP A 531 14.33 7.72 12.37
C ASP A 531 14.10 9.04 13.11
N ARG A 532 14.61 9.06 14.34
CA ARG A 532 14.52 10.20 15.25
C ARG A 532 15.26 11.42 14.75
N LYS A 533 16.37 11.24 14.04
CA LYS A 533 17.14 12.35 13.46
C LYS A 533 16.31 13.06 12.40
N LEU A 534 15.69 12.31 11.47
CA LEU A 534 14.81 12.92 10.47
C LEU A 534 13.60 13.61 11.10
N GLU A 535 13.02 13.04 12.18
CA GLU A 535 11.95 13.68 12.93
C GLU A 535 12.39 15.04 13.50
N GLU A 536 13.49 15.07 14.26
CA GLU A 536 14.04 16.28 14.88
C GLU A 536 14.43 17.33 13.84
N ASP A 537 15.15 16.93 12.77
CA ASP A 537 15.58 17.85 11.73
C ASP A 537 14.37 18.42 10.96
N LEU A 538 13.33 17.61 10.69
CA LEU A 538 12.11 18.08 10.02
C LEU A 538 11.29 19.01 10.92
N GLN A 539 11.20 18.75 12.23
CA GLN A 539 10.55 19.66 13.19
C GLN A 539 11.23 21.04 13.20
N GLN A 540 12.56 21.06 13.19
CA GLN A 540 13.34 22.29 13.19
C GLN A 540 13.12 23.11 11.91
N ILE A 541 13.24 22.46 10.74
CA ILE A 541 13.02 23.15 9.46
C ILE A 541 11.57 23.59 9.31
N TYR A 542 10.60 22.76 9.66
CA TYR A 542 9.19 23.14 9.62
C TYR A 542 8.90 24.36 10.49
N SER A 543 9.44 24.40 11.72
CA SER A 543 9.27 25.55 12.62
C SER A 543 9.84 26.84 12.01
N LEU A 544 11.02 26.76 11.38
CA LEU A 544 11.62 27.89 10.68
C LEU A 544 10.75 28.36 9.50
N LEU A 545 10.28 27.43 8.67
CA LEU A 545 9.44 27.74 7.51
C LEU A 545 8.14 28.43 7.93
N VAL A 546 7.50 27.98 9.01
CA VAL A 546 6.28 28.60 9.55
C VAL A 546 6.59 29.97 10.16
N GLN A 547 7.62 30.09 11.00
CA GLN A 547 7.98 31.36 11.66
C GLN A 547 8.32 32.46 10.65
N LYS A 548 8.92 32.10 9.52
CA LYS A 548 9.29 33.02 8.44
C LYS A 548 8.22 33.16 7.37
N GLU A 549 7.04 32.57 7.57
CA GLU A 549 5.91 32.59 6.63
C GLU A 549 6.34 32.20 5.21
N VAL A 550 7.19 31.18 5.09
CA VAL A 550 7.71 30.72 3.79
C VAL A 550 6.57 30.09 3.00
N THR A 551 6.29 30.66 1.83
CA THR A 551 5.29 30.13 0.90
C THR A 551 5.82 28.90 0.16
N VAL A 552 4.91 28.09 -0.38
CA VAL A 552 5.24 26.99 -1.30
C VAL A 552 6.05 27.49 -2.50
N GLY A 553 5.72 28.66 -3.04
CA GLY A 553 6.48 29.29 -4.13
C GLY A 553 7.90 29.60 -3.74
N LYS A 554 8.11 30.19 -2.55
CA LYS A 554 9.47 30.48 -2.07
C LYS A 554 10.26 29.21 -1.78
N LEU A 555 9.63 28.19 -1.21
CA LEU A 555 10.28 26.90 -0.99
C LEU A 555 10.64 26.21 -2.30
N TYR A 556 9.81 26.33 -3.34
CA TYR A 556 10.13 25.84 -4.68
C TYR A 556 11.38 26.53 -5.24
N GLU A 557 11.51 27.85 -5.13
CA GLU A 557 12.72 28.59 -5.52
C GLU A 557 13.96 28.10 -4.76
N LEU A 558 13.86 27.87 -3.44
CA LEU A 558 14.97 27.34 -2.64
C LEU A 558 15.42 25.95 -3.14
N LEU A 559 14.48 25.12 -3.59
CA LEU A 559 14.82 23.83 -4.21
C LEU A 559 15.51 24.02 -5.57
N GLU A 560 15.14 25.04 -6.36
CA GLU A 560 15.84 25.38 -7.61
C GLU A 560 17.29 25.78 -7.36
N ASP A 561 17.51 26.63 -6.35
CA ASP A 561 18.84 27.08 -5.93
C ASP A 561 19.68 25.90 -5.43
N TYR A 562 19.11 25.08 -4.54
CA TYR A 562 19.76 23.89 -4.02
C TYR A 562 20.15 22.92 -5.14
N CYS A 563 19.19 22.57 -6.01
CA CYS A 563 19.46 21.68 -7.15
C CYS A 563 20.60 22.22 -8.02
N SER A 564 20.65 23.55 -8.23
CA SER A 564 21.72 24.20 -8.99
C SER A 564 23.08 24.15 -8.28
N ASP A 565 23.11 24.22 -6.96
CA ASP A 565 24.33 24.06 -6.15
C ASP A 565 24.87 22.63 -6.18
N VAL A 566 23.98 21.62 -6.02
CA VAL A 566 24.34 20.20 -6.10
C VAL A 566 25.00 19.87 -7.44
N HIS A 567 24.50 20.44 -8.54
CA HIS A 567 25.07 20.24 -9.87
C HIS A 567 26.45 20.91 -10.05
N ARG A 568 26.71 22.01 -9.34
CA ARG A 568 27.98 22.77 -9.42
C ARG A 568 29.08 22.19 -8.55
N GLN A 569 28.77 21.69 -7.35
CA GLN A 569 29.75 21.25 -6.37
C GLN A 569 29.97 19.72 -6.41
N ARG A 570 31.03 19.26 -7.09
CA ARG A 570 31.42 17.84 -7.16
C ARG A 570 32.12 17.31 -5.88
N GLY A 571 31.72 17.68 -4.67
CA GLY A 571 32.35 17.05 -3.49
C GLY A 571 32.07 17.55 -2.07
N SER A 572 31.57 18.76 -1.84
CA SER A 572 31.19 19.24 -0.49
C SER A 572 29.71 19.54 -0.46
N HIS A 573 28.89 18.53 -0.21
CA HIS A 573 27.45 18.65 -0.29
C HIS A 573 26.87 19.00 1.09
N MET A 574 26.35 20.22 1.24
CA MET A 574 25.50 20.58 2.37
C MET A 574 24.17 19.83 2.23
N GLU A 575 23.65 19.26 3.33
CA GLU A 575 22.34 18.61 3.32
C GLU A 575 21.23 19.65 3.06
N LEU A 576 20.11 19.21 2.49
CA LEU A 576 19.05 20.12 2.01
C LEU A 576 18.47 20.97 3.13
N PHE A 577 18.23 20.37 4.29
CA PHE A 577 17.73 21.08 5.47
C PHE A 577 18.71 22.14 5.96
N ASP A 578 20.01 21.84 6.00
CA ASP A 578 21.04 22.82 6.39
C ASP A 578 21.10 23.99 5.39
N PHE A 579 20.99 23.71 4.10
CA PHE A 579 20.95 24.74 3.05
C PHE A 579 19.77 25.69 3.24
N ILE A 580 18.57 25.15 3.42
CA ILE A 580 17.36 25.94 3.68
C ILE A 580 17.50 26.72 4.99
N GLY A 581 17.99 26.06 6.05
CA GLY A 581 18.22 26.67 7.36
C GLY A 581 19.13 27.90 7.28
N ASN A 582 20.26 27.78 6.57
CA ASN A 582 21.21 28.87 6.38
C ASN A 582 20.64 30.01 5.53
N THR A 583 19.87 29.68 4.50
CA THR A 583 19.33 30.65 3.54
C THR A 583 18.15 31.44 4.13
N VAL A 584 17.26 30.76 4.87
CA VAL A 584 16.04 31.34 5.45
C VAL A 584 16.31 31.93 6.85
N GLY A 585 17.19 31.31 7.64
CA GLY A 585 17.57 31.78 8.97
C GLY A 585 18.38 33.08 8.96
N GLY A 586 19.08 33.35 7.84
CA GLY A 586 19.99 34.48 7.66
C GLY A 586 21.33 34.25 8.36
N HIS A 587 22.43 34.56 7.67
CA HIS A 587 23.70 34.82 8.35
C HIS A 587 23.50 35.99 9.30
N ARG A 588 23.53 35.75 10.62
CA ARG A 588 24.02 36.78 11.53
C ARG A 588 25.50 36.95 11.23
N SER A 589 25.80 37.80 10.25
CA SER A 589 27.13 38.40 10.12
C SER A 589 27.35 39.20 11.40
N LEU A 590 28.05 38.60 12.36
CA LEU A 590 28.70 39.34 13.44
C LEU A 590 29.80 40.16 12.76
N LEU A 591 29.48 41.42 12.46
CA LEU A 591 30.46 42.49 12.30
C LEU A 591 30.65 43.17 13.66
#